data_AF-A0A1K0FZN6-F1
#
_entry.id   AF-A0A1K0FZN6-F1
#
_cell.length_a   1.000
_cell.length_b   1.000
_cell.length_c   1.000
_cell.angle_alpha   90.00
_cell.angle_beta   90.00
_cell.angle_gamma   90.00
#
_symmetry.space_group_name_H-M   'P 1'
#
loop_
_entity.id
_entity.type
_entity.pdbx_description
1 polymer ?
#
loop_
_entity_poly.entity_id
_entity_poly.type
_entity_poly.pdbx_seq_one_letter_code
_entity_poly.pdbx_strand_id
1 'polypeptide(L)'
;MRLTALTVGAMALAAPLVSAAVRHERGLVDPAEHPAGHLFNKRAERHSITKRQLANVSKNGMPYPPAGADPPPASSLPKAWVDRYNEKKAAGLVPNIPPSITDPNTRATVYPAGTDMTNVCSWTVQKCDTGDIWLAPDNYVSITFDDGPTPQSSELISYLQAQRQSATHFLIGSAIVWNPTAMDEYVKADPPMHLGIHTWSHTLQTGKTDLEILGDLGWTMQIIYDLTGSVPMYWRPPEGDVDARVRAIATQVLGLQTVMWNKDADDWCLRQGNGTAQLETCTTGVGATKQGVIREMTSWATDSNRTGFISLEHETTDQAIDAFKSYHRALKANNWNVGAVPELQGLPYYQNQWNLTSKKEPVDSILPTREPINVVHSDAPRGSSRAPDTGAFANLDGSGASAQASSAAASASTGSTGSSGSSGSSGSSGSKASSSGSSGSSSGSSSSTSSQSSKSGASNLIAGASTVAFGAVAAAVALLL
;
A
#
# COMPACT_ATOMS: atom_id res chain seq x y z
N MET A 1 8.48 -5.16 75.83
CA MET A 1 9.40 -5.92 74.94
C MET A 1 8.53 -6.75 73.99
N ARG A 2 7.97 -6.12 72.95
CA ARG A 2 8.41 -6.12 71.53
C ARG A 2 8.60 -7.54 70.96
N LEU A 3 7.53 -8.06 70.33
CA LEU A 3 7.61 -9.07 69.28
C LEU A 3 8.02 -8.38 67.97
N THR A 4 9.09 -8.87 67.35
CA THR A 4 9.51 -8.52 66.00
C THR A 4 9.13 -9.67 65.06
N ALA A 5 8.08 -9.48 64.28
CA ALA A 5 7.79 -10.27 63.08
C ALA A 5 8.56 -9.65 61.91
N LEU A 6 9.33 -10.47 61.18
CA LEU A 6 9.93 -10.09 59.90
C LEU A 6 8.83 -9.86 58.86
N THR A 7 8.62 -8.62 58.46
CA THR A 7 7.97 -8.29 57.19
C THR A 7 9.01 -8.34 56.07
N VAL A 8 8.88 -9.34 55.20
CA VAL A 8 9.51 -9.36 53.88
C VAL A 8 8.84 -8.28 53.04
N GLY A 9 9.55 -7.19 52.79
CA GLY A 9 9.12 -6.14 51.86
C GLY A 9 9.21 -6.67 50.43
N ALA A 10 8.06 -7.02 49.85
CA ALA A 10 7.95 -7.16 48.41
C ALA A 10 8.06 -5.77 47.78
N MET A 11 9.23 -5.46 47.21
CA MET A 11 9.37 -4.37 46.25
C MET A 11 8.48 -4.71 45.06
N ALA A 12 7.31 -4.07 44.99
CA ALA A 12 6.55 -3.98 43.76
C ALA A 12 7.36 -3.10 42.80
N LEU A 13 8.22 -3.72 42.00
CA LEU A 13 8.70 -3.15 40.75
C LEU A 13 7.48 -2.99 39.85
N ALA A 14 6.86 -1.82 39.91
CA ALA A 14 5.95 -1.36 38.89
C ALA A 14 6.76 -1.21 37.59
N ALA A 15 6.86 -2.30 36.83
CA ALA A 15 7.22 -2.20 35.43
C ALA A 15 6.11 -1.40 34.75
N PRO A 16 6.43 -0.29 34.06
CA PRO A 16 5.44 0.34 33.21
C PRO A 16 5.13 -0.66 32.09
N LEU A 17 3.91 -1.18 32.09
CA LEU A 17 3.29 -1.82 30.93
C LEU A 17 3.19 -0.77 29.82
N VAL A 18 4.25 -0.63 29.05
CA VAL A 18 4.22 0.00 27.73
C VAL A 18 4.18 -1.14 26.72
N SER A 19 2.98 -1.68 26.52
CA SER A 19 2.64 -2.47 25.33
C SER A 19 1.42 -1.82 24.70
N ALA A 20 1.71 -0.82 23.89
CA ALA A 20 0.88 -0.31 22.82
C ALA A 20 1.87 0.13 21.75
N ALA A 21 1.67 -0.34 20.52
CA ALA A 21 2.53 -0.12 19.38
C ALA A 21 3.21 1.27 19.41
N VAL A 22 4.54 1.30 19.50
CA VAL A 22 5.30 2.48 19.10
C VAL A 22 5.11 2.58 17.59
N ARG A 23 4.01 3.22 17.15
CA ARG A 23 3.85 3.66 15.76
C ARG A 23 4.99 4.65 15.54
N HIS A 24 6.02 4.26 14.79
CA HIS A 24 7.19 5.08 14.55
C HIS A 24 6.75 6.45 13.98
N GLU A 25 6.97 7.52 14.75
CA GLU A 25 6.73 8.91 14.35
C GLU A 25 7.83 9.40 13.38
N ARG A 26 8.03 8.72 12.25
CA ARG A 26 8.92 9.26 11.20
C ARG A 26 8.08 9.84 10.08
N GLY A 27 8.42 11.06 9.68
CA GLY A 27 7.78 11.77 8.56
C GLY A 27 8.04 11.07 7.23
N LEU A 28 7.25 11.42 6.23
CA LEU A 28 7.43 11.01 4.84
C LEU A 28 8.89 11.23 4.41
N VAL A 29 9.45 10.26 3.70
CA VAL A 29 10.81 10.34 3.17
C VAL A 29 10.71 11.05 1.82
N ASP A 30 11.69 11.84 1.40
CA ASP A 30 11.62 12.41 0.04
C ASP A 30 11.52 11.24 -0.97
N PRO A 31 10.55 11.21 -1.90
CA PRO A 31 10.43 10.12 -2.89
C PRO A 31 11.72 9.89 -3.71
N ALA A 32 12.55 10.92 -3.89
CA ALA A 32 13.86 10.82 -4.54
C ALA A 32 14.95 10.21 -3.64
N GLU A 33 14.73 10.22 -2.32
CA GLU A 33 15.58 9.63 -1.28
C GLU A 33 15.01 8.30 -0.76
N HIS A 34 13.75 7.97 -1.06
CA HIS A 34 13.18 6.65 -0.77
C HIS A 34 14.01 5.58 -1.50
N PRO A 35 14.20 4.38 -0.92
CA PRO A 35 14.84 3.28 -1.63
C PRO A 35 14.13 2.95 -2.94
N ALA A 36 12.81 3.10 -3.07
CA ALA A 36 12.16 3.01 -4.38
C ALA A 36 12.66 4.09 -5.37
N GLY A 37 13.05 5.27 -4.89
CA GLY A 37 13.59 6.40 -5.64
C GLY A 37 14.70 6.05 -6.64
N HIS A 38 15.60 5.10 -6.29
CA HIS A 38 16.67 4.65 -7.20
C HIS A 38 16.19 3.69 -8.30
N LEU A 39 15.01 3.09 -8.16
CA LEU A 39 14.35 2.39 -9.27
C LEU A 39 13.95 3.42 -10.36
N PHE A 40 13.68 4.66 -9.97
CA PHE A 40 13.25 5.73 -10.87
C PHE A 40 14.40 6.63 -11.36
N ASN A 41 15.41 6.88 -10.51
CA ASN A 41 16.54 7.75 -10.82
C ASN A 41 17.80 6.96 -11.21
N LYS A 42 18.12 6.95 -12.51
CA LYS A 42 19.38 6.52 -13.16
C LYS A 42 19.56 5.01 -13.45
N ARG A 43 19.08 4.60 -14.64
CA ARG A 43 19.94 3.88 -15.62
C ARG A 43 19.75 4.46 -17.01
N ALA A 44 20.36 5.61 -17.24
CA ALA A 44 20.78 5.95 -18.59
C ALA A 44 21.86 4.94 -18.99
N GLU A 45 21.59 4.21 -20.06
CA GLU A 45 22.52 3.36 -20.79
C GLU A 45 22.86 1.98 -20.20
N ARG A 46 22.73 0.99 -21.10
CA ARG A 46 23.17 -0.41 -21.02
C ARG A 46 22.27 -1.36 -20.24
N HIS A 47 21.25 -1.88 -20.92
CA HIS A 47 21.07 -3.33 -21.01
C HIS A 47 20.43 -3.68 -22.37
N SER A 48 21.24 -4.26 -23.24
CA SER A 48 20.80 -4.99 -24.42
C SER A 48 20.33 -6.38 -23.97
N ILE A 49 19.04 -6.52 -23.68
CA ILE A 49 18.42 -7.84 -23.49
C ILE A 49 17.17 -7.89 -24.36
N THR A 50 17.10 -8.97 -25.13
CA THR A 50 16.06 -9.35 -26.08
C THR A 50 14.65 -9.12 -25.53
N LYS A 51 14.06 -8.03 -26.00
CA LYS A 51 12.64 -7.70 -26.09
C LYS A 51 11.76 -8.95 -26.32
N ARG A 52 11.21 -9.53 -25.26
CA ARG A 52 9.77 -9.81 -25.28
C ARG A 52 9.14 -8.49 -24.85
N GLN A 53 8.88 -7.61 -25.83
CA GLN A 53 8.23 -6.34 -25.59
C GLN A 53 6.92 -6.65 -24.86
N LEU A 54 6.81 -6.23 -23.60
CA LEU A 54 5.49 -5.87 -23.10
C LEU A 54 4.83 -5.03 -24.18
N ALA A 55 3.56 -5.31 -24.46
CA ALA A 55 2.85 -4.48 -25.40
C ALA A 55 3.01 -3.03 -24.92
N ASN A 56 3.58 -2.16 -25.76
CA ASN A 56 3.69 -0.74 -25.43
C ASN A 56 2.30 -0.09 -25.38
N VAL A 57 1.24 -0.85 -25.66
CA VAL A 57 -0.16 -0.47 -25.73
C VAL A 57 -0.99 -1.46 -24.91
N SER A 58 -1.98 -0.95 -24.17
CA SER A 58 -2.97 -1.75 -23.47
C SER A 58 -3.93 -2.44 -24.44
N LYS A 59 -4.77 -3.37 -23.95
CA LYS A 59 -5.77 -4.12 -24.73
C LYS A 59 -6.75 -3.22 -25.50
N ASN A 60 -7.00 -2.01 -25.01
CA ASN A 60 -7.82 -0.99 -25.69
C ASN A 60 -7.01 -0.09 -26.66
N GLY A 61 -5.76 -0.42 -26.96
CA GLY A 61 -4.91 0.25 -27.94
C GLY A 61 -4.20 1.53 -27.44
N MET A 62 -4.33 1.88 -26.16
CA MET A 62 -3.70 3.07 -25.60
C MET A 62 -2.27 2.79 -25.17
N PRO A 63 -1.27 3.63 -25.50
CA PRO A 63 0.08 3.41 -25.06
C PRO A 63 0.17 3.47 -23.54
N TYR A 64 0.86 2.51 -22.92
CA TYR A 64 1.20 2.63 -21.51
C TYR A 64 2.08 3.86 -21.30
N PRO A 65 1.94 4.55 -20.16
CA PRO A 65 2.87 5.63 -19.81
C PRO A 65 4.31 5.10 -19.81
N PRO A 66 5.31 5.92 -20.13
CA PRO A 66 6.70 5.50 -20.06
C PRO A 66 7.09 5.20 -18.61
N ALA A 67 7.99 4.23 -18.44
CA ALA A 67 8.49 3.86 -17.13
C ALA A 67 9.36 4.99 -16.54
N GLY A 68 9.15 5.31 -15.26
CA GLY A 68 9.87 6.36 -14.54
C GLY A 68 9.43 7.79 -14.82
N ALA A 69 8.40 8.01 -15.63
CA ALA A 69 7.78 9.33 -15.73
C ALA A 69 6.86 9.58 -14.54
N ASP A 70 6.78 10.86 -14.14
CA ASP A 70 5.72 11.42 -13.29
C ASP A 70 4.31 10.97 -13.74
N PRO A 71 3.27 11.10 -12.88
CA PRO A 71 1.93 10.58 -13.15
C PRO A 71 1.49 10.87 -14.60
N PRO A 72 0.86 9.90 -15.27
CA PRO A 72 0.41 10.07 -16.64
C PRO A 72 -0.47 11.31 -16.74
N PRO A 73 -0.24 12.21 -17.72
CA PRO A 73 -0.97 13.46 -17.77
C PRO A 73 -2.47 13.16 -17.90
N ALA A 74 -3.32 13.97 -17.27
CA ALA A 74 -4.77 13.78 -17.28
C ALA A 74 -5.36 13.63 -18.71
N SER A 75 -4.71 14.25 -19.71
CA SER A 75 -5.06 14.13 -21.13
C SER A 75 -4.87 12.72 -21.73
N SER A 76 -4.08 11.86 -21.08
CA SER A 76 -3.83 10.48 -21.50
C SER A 76 -4.84 9.47 -20.95
N LEU A 77 -5.71 9.89 -20.03
CA LEU A 77 -6.63 8.99 -19.35
C LEU A 77 -7.75 8.51 -20.29
N PRO A 78 -8.10 7.21 -20.24
CA PRO A 78 -9.27 6.70 -20.92
C PRO A 78 -10.53 7.51 -20.55
N LYS A 79 -11.30 7.93 -21.58
CA LYS A 79 -12.51 8.73 -21.41
C LYS A 79 -13.49 8.11 -20.40
N ALA A 80 -13.66 6.79 -20.41
CA ALA A 80 -14.56 6.09 -19.48
C ALA A 80 -14.14 6.28 -18.01
N TRP A 81 -12.85 6.37 -17.71
CA TRP A 81 -12.37 6.59 -16.35
C TRP A 81 -12.69 8.02 -15.89
N VAL A 82 -12.44 9.00 -16.76
CA VAL A 82 -12.75 10.42 -16.50
C VAL A 82 -14.25 10.63 -16.35
N ASP A 83 -15.07 10.01 -17.20
CA ASP A 83 -16.53 10.09 -17.11
C ASP A 83 -17.05 9.53 -15.78
N ARG A 84 -16.55 8.36 -15.36
CA ARG A 84 -16.93 7.78 -14.07
C ARG A 84 -16.44 8.63 -12.90
N TYR A 85 -15.24 9.18 -12.95
CA TYR A 85 -14.76 10.13 -11.95
C TYR A 85 -15.70 11.34 -11.83
N ASN A 86 -16.06 11.96 -12.96
CA ASN A 86 -16.97 13.11 -12.97
C ASN A 86 -18.36 12.76 -12.42
N GLU A 87 -18.88 11.56 -12.72
CA GLU A 87 -20.13 11.05 -12.14
C GLU A 87 -20.04 10.96 -10.60
N LYS A 88 -18.98 10.32 -10.07
CA LYS A 88 -18.80 10.17 -8.61
C LYS A 88 -18.53 11.51 -7.91
N LYS A 89 -17.79 12.41 -8.56
CA LYS A 89 -17.55 13.77 -8.07
C LYS A 89 -18.85 14.57 -8.00
N ALA A 90 -19.66 14.53 -9.05
CA ALA A 90 -20.96 15.21 -9.09
C ALA A 90 -21.97 14.65 -8.08
N ALA A 91 -21.88 13.35 -7.76
CA ALA A 91 -22.66 12.72 -6.70
C ALA A 91 -22.18 13.06 -5.28
N GLY A 92 -21.11 13.84 -5.11
CA GLY A 92 -20.56 14.21 -3.81
C GLY A 92 -19.79 13.07 -3.11
N LEU A 93 -19.49 11.99 -3.82
CA LEU A 93 -18.79 10.81 -3.27
C LEU A 93 -17.27 11.00 -3.20
N VAL A 94 -16.73 12.02 -3.86
CA VAL A 94 -15.31 12.42 -3.77
C VAL A 94 -15.22 13.77 -3.07
N PRO A 95 -14.76 13.85 -1.82
CA PRO A 95 -14.73 15.10 -1.06
C PRO A 95 -13.81 16.15 -1.68
N ASN A 96 -14.10 17.42 -1.42
CA ASN A 96 -13.32 18.55 -1.90
C ASN A 96 -12.23 18.92 -0.89
N ILE A 97 -11.20 18.08 -0.79
CA ILE A 97 -10.00 18.35 0.00
C ILE A 97 -8.94 18.95 -0.94
N PRO A 98 -8.34 20.10 -0.62
CA PRO A 98 -7.29 20.66 -1.46
C PRO A 98 -6.04 19.75 -1.44
N PRO A 99 -5.27 19.67 -2.53
CA PRO A 99 -3.99 18.97 -2.51
C PRO A 99 -3.10 19.47 -1.38
N SER A 100 -2.44 18.55 -0.70
CA SER A 100 -1.42 18.88 0.29
C SER A 100 -0.17 19.45 -0.40
N ILE A 101 0.73 19.99 0.41
CA ILE A 101 2.05 20.42 0.00
C ILE A 101 3.09 19.73 0.87
N THR A 102 4.26 19.43 0.29
CA THR A 102 5.42 18.99 1.05
C THR A 102 6.09 20.23 1.62
N ASP A 103 6.17 20.33 2.95
CA ASP A 103 6.85 21.44 3.59
C ASP A 103 8.34 21.45 3.17
N PRO A 104 8.86 22.57 2.64
CA PRO A 104 10.19 22.60 2.04
C PRO A 104 11.33 22.41 3.06
N ASN A 105 11.07 22.60 4.36
CA ASN A 105 12.09 22.51 5.41
C ASN A 105 12.03 21.15 6.13
N THR A 106 10.83 20.74 6.52
CA THR A 106 10.59 19.54 7.32
C THR A 106 10.27 18.31 6.48
N ARG A 107 9.96 18.50 5.19
CA ARG A 107 9.48 17.47 4.26
C ARG A 107 8.16 16.79 4.68
N ALA A 108 7.49 17.31 5.70
CA ALA A 108 6.20 16.80 6.13
C ALA A 108 5.09 17.14 5.12
N THR A 109 4.12 16.24 4.95
CA THR A 109 2.85 16.56 4.28
C THR A 109 2.06 17.54 5.15
N VAL A 110 1.76 18.70 4.60
CA VAL A 110 0.93 19.74 5.25
C VAL A 110 -0.18 20.20 4.31
N TYR A 111 -1.31 20.61 4.87
CA TYR A 111 -2.45 21.10 4.08
C TYR A 111 -2.44 22.63 4.01
N PRO A 112 -2.95 23.23 2.91
CA PRO A 112 -3.05 24.68 2.79
C PRO A 112 -3.80 25.32 3.96
N ALA A 113 -3.37 26.52 4.35
CA ALA A 113 -4.00 27.26 5.45
C ALA A 113 -5.51 27.47 5.18
N GLY A 114 -6.33 27.22 6.21
CA GLY A 114 -7.79 27.29 6.10
C GLY A 114 -8.47 26.00 5.64
N THR A 115 -7.71 24.92 5.38
CA THR A 115 -8.29 23.59 5.15
C THR A 115 -9.06 23.12 6.38
N ASP A 116 -10.29 22.64 6.17
CA ASP A 116 -11.07 22.00 7.23
C ASP A 116 -10.50 20.60 7.54
N MET A 117 -9.63 20.56 8.54
CA MET A 117 -8.95 19.34 8.97
C MET A 117 -9.92 18.29 9.53
N THR A 118 -11.18 18.62 9.86
CA THR A 118 -12.13 17.61 10.39
C THR A 118 -12.54 16.58 9.32
N ASN A 119 -12.42 16.95 8.04
CA ASN A 119 -12.83 16.12 6.91
C ASN A 119 -11.66 15.51 6.12
N VAL A 120 -10.41 15.86 6.46
CA VAL A 120 -9.23 15.39 5.73
C VAL A 120 -9.00 13.89 5.92
N CYS A 121 -9.10 13.39 7.16
CA CYS A 121 -8.80 12.01 7.54
C CYS A 121 -7.50 11.49 6.89
N SER A 122 -6.40 12.20 7.09
CA SER A 122 -5.09 11.77 6.58
C SER A 122 -4.48 10.70 7.47
N TRP A 123 -3.97 9.61 6.87
CA TRP A 123 -3.25 8.59 7.63
C TRP A 123 -1.94 9.14 8.20
N THR A 124 -1.14 9.80 7.37
CA THR A 124 0.15 10.35 7.81
C THR A 124 0.00 11.44 8.86
N VAL A 125 -0.90 12.41 8.62
CA VAL A 125 -1.00 13.64 9.44
C VAL A 125 -1.89 13.42 10.67
N GLN A 126 -3.01 12.70 10.53
CA GLN A 126 -4.01 12.57 11.59
C GLN A 126 -4.11 11.16 12.17
N LYS A 127 -3.32 10.21 11.65
CA LYS A 127 -3.42 8.78 12.00
C LYS A 127 -4.82 8.22 11.76
N CYS A 128 -5.54 8.78 10.79
CA CYS A 128 -6.88 8.36 10.44
C CYS A 128 -6.81 7.16 9.49
N ASP A 129 -7.41 6.05 9.92
CA ASP A 129 -7.47 4.75 9.22
C ASP A 129 -8.91 4.29 8.96
N THR A 130 -9.86 5.23 9.05
CA THR A 130 -11.28 4.96 8.77
C THR A 130 -11.45 4.53 7.31
N GLY A 131 -12.02 3.35 7.10
CA GLY A 131 -12.22 2.79 5.77
C GLY A 131 -11.05 1.96 5.24
N ASP A 132 -9.99 1.74 6.01
CA ASP A 132 -8.81 0.98 5.57
C ASP A 132 -8.75 -0.43 6.15
N ILE A 133 -8.14 -1.36 5.40
CA ILE A 133 -7.71 -2.64 5.96
C ILE A 133 -6.30 -2.47 6.54
N TRP A 134 -6.16 -2.47 7.85
CA TRP A 134 -4.85 -2.26 8.51
C TRP A 134 -4.52 -3.29 9.58
N LEU A 135 -5.50 -4.12 9.99
CA LEU A 135 -5.34 -5.18 10.97
C LEU A 135 -5.77 -6.53 10.39
N ALA A 136 -5.03 -7.60 10.72
CA ALA A 136 -5.46 -8.97 10.48
C ALA A 136 -6.20 -9.52 11.70
N PRO A 137 -7.05 -10.55 11.56
CA PRO A 137 -7.68 -11.19 12.72
C PRO A 137 -6.64 -11.77 13.69
N ASP A 138 -6.99 -11.90 14.98
CA ASP A 138 -6.12 -12.50 15.99
C ASP A 138 -5.60 -13.88 15.56
N ASN A 139 -4.34 -14.16 15.86
CA ASN A 139 -3.57 -15.33 15.42
C ASN A 139 -3.21 -15.38 13.93
N TYR A 140 -3.53 -14.34 13.16
CA TYR A 140 -3.19 -14.24 11.75
C TYR A 140 -2.17 -13.14 11.46
N VAL A 141 -1.30 -13.40 10.49
CA VAL A 141 -0.33 -12.45 9.97
C VAL A 141 -0.49 -12.35 8.46
N SER A 142 -0.83 -11.15 7.98
CA SER A 142 -0.77 -10.87 6.55
C SER A 142 0.62 -10.36 6.19
N ILE A 143 1.34 -11.14 5.39
CA ILE A 143 2.65 -10.72 4.86
C ILE A 143 2.45 -9.99 3.54
N THR A 144 3.06 -8.82 3.43
CA THR A 144 2.86 -7.94 2.28
C THR A 144 4.17 -7.34 1.80
N PHE A 145 4.35 -7.25 0.48
CA PHE A 145 5.56 -6.74 -0.16
C PHE A 145 5.22 -5.56 -1.07
N ASP A 146 5.89 -4.44 -0.85
CA ASP A 146 5.77 -3.24 -1.67
C ASP A 146 6.95 -3.14 -2.67
N ASP A 147 6.80 -2.21 -3.60
CA ASP A 147 7.81 -1.77 -4.58
C ASP A 147 8.21 -2.76 -5.68
N GLY A 148 7.55 -3.91 -5.75
CA GLY A 148 7.73 -4.88 -6.82
C GLY A 148 7.14 -4.46 -8.17
N PRO A 149 7.45 -5.21 -9.24
CA PRO A 149 8.50 -6.23 -9.32
C PRO A 149 9.90 -5.61 -9.41
N THR A 150 10.88 -6.26 -8.81
CA THR A 150 12.30 -5.88 -8.81
C THR A 150 13.15 -7.04 -9.35
N PRO A 151 14.47 -6.84 -9.58
CA PRO A 151 15.37 -7.96 -9.87
C PRO A 151 15.41 -9.03 -8.76
N GLN A 152 15.06 -8.68 -7.53
CA GLN A 152 15.06 -9.56 -6.36
C GLN A 152 13.77 -10.36 -6.21
N SER A 153 12.68 -9.96 -6.88
CA SER A 153 11.38 -10.66 -6.85
C SER A 153 11.52 -12.16 -7.12
N SER A 154 12.39 -12.57 -8.04
CA SER A 154 12.56 -13.98 -8.41
C SER A 154 12.96 -14.85 -7.22
N GLU A 155 13.85 -14.35 -6.36
CA GLU A 155 14.28 -15.04 -5.15
C GLU A 155 13.14 -15.15 -4.13
N LEU A 156 12.37 -14.07 -3.96
CA LEU A 156 11.23 -14.03 -3.06
C LEU A 156 10.13 -15.00 -3.51
N ILE A 157 9.72 -14.92 -4.78
CA ILE A 157 8.70 -15.79 -5.38
C ILE A 157 9.11 -17.26 -5.22
N SER A 158 10.36 -17.59 -5.59
CA SER A 158 10.89 -18.96 -5.46
C SER A 158 10.82 -19.47 -4.03
N TYR A 159 11.17 -18.63 -3.05
CA TYR A 159 11.07 -18.98 -1.64
C TYR A 159 9.62 -19.20 -1.19
N LEU A 160 8.71 -18.29 -1.52
CA LEU A 160 7.29 -18.39 -1.16
C LEU A 160 6.66 -19.64 -1.76
N GLN A 161 6.92 -19.95 -3.04
CA GLN A 161 6.44 -21.17 -3.69
C GLN A 161 6.96 -22.44 -3.01
N ALA A 162 8.26 -22.48 -2.69
CA ALA A 162 8.86 -23.61 -1.97
C ALA A 162 8.23 -23.82 -0.59
N GLN A 163 7.75 -22.74 0.05
CA GLN A 163 7.04 -22.78 1.31
C GLN A 163 5.52 -23.01 1.17
N ARG A 164 5.00 -23.05 -0.06
CA ARG A 164 3.56 -22.98 -0.38
C ARG A 164 2.86 -21.83 0.35
N GLN A 165 3.55 -20.69 0.46
CA GLN A 165 3.09 -19.53 1.21
C GLN A 165 2.53 -18.48 0.24
N SER A 166 1.30 -18.05 0.47
CA SER A 166 0.70 -16.89 -0.19
C SER A 166 1.14 -15.59 0.49
N ALA A 167 1.21 -14.52 -0.30
CA ALA A 167 1.49 -13.17 0.15
C ALA A 167 0.77 -12.15 -0.74
N THR A 168 0.62 -10.92 -0.25
CA THR A 168 0.14 -9.79 -1.06
C THR A 168 1.30 -8.95 -1.56
N HIS A 169 1.34 -8.70 -2.86
CA HIS A 169 2.37 -7.87 -3.49
C HIS A 169 1.70 -6.61 -4.06
N PHE A 170 2.08 -5.44 -3.56
CA PHE A 170 1.62 -4.16 -4.10
C PHE A 170 2.64 -3.70 -5.13
N LEU A 171 2.25 -3.84 -6.40
CA LEU A 171 3.17 -3.62 -7.52
C LEU A 171 3.10 -2.20 -8.06
N ILE A 172 4.24 -1.65 -8.44
CA ILE A 172 4.38 -0.36 -9.11
C ILE A 172 4.25 -0.56 -10.62
N GLY A 173 3.39 0.20 -11.27
CA GLY A 173 3.09 0.05 -12.70
C GLY A 173 4.32 0.20 -13.60
N SER A 174 5.16 1.21 -13.35
CA SER A 174 6.41 1.39 -14.08
C SER A 174 7.45 0.30 -13.80
N ALA A 175 7.48 -0.26 -12.59
CA ALA A 175 8.35 -1.39 -12.26
C ALA A 175 7.95 -2.67 -13.02
N ILE A 176 6.65 -2.89 -13.26
CA ILE A 176 6.17 -3.97 -14.14
C ILE A 176 6.75 -3.81 -15.55
N VAL A 177 6.76 -2.58 -16.08
CA VAL A 177 7.32 -2.29 -17.41
C VAL A 177 8.83 -2.55 -17.47
N TRP A 178 9.56 -2.22 -16.40
CA TRP A 178 11.01 -2.43 -16.32
C TRP A 178 11.44 -3.87 -16.04
N ASN A 179 10.64 -4.63 -15.29
CA ASN A 179 10.97 -5.97 -14.84
C ASN A 179 9.98 -7.02 -15.37
N PRO A 180 9.80 -7.15 -16.71
CA PRO A 180 8.82 -8.05 -17.29
C PRO A 180 9.07 -9.52 -16.98
N THR A 181 10.34 -9.92 -16.78
CA THR A 181 10.70 -11.28 -16.37
C THR A 181 10.17 -11.60 -14.98
N ALA A 182 10.39 -10.71 -14.01
CA ALA A 182 9.87 -10.89 -12.65
C ALA A 182 8.33 -10.87 -12.63
N MET A 183 7.71 -10.00 -13.43
CA MET A 183 6.25 -10.02 -13.59
C MET A 183 5.75 -11.35 -14.18
N ASP A 184 6.43 -11.92 -15.17
CA ASP A 184 6.08 -13.23 -15.74
C ASP A 184 6.18 -14.36 -14.69
N GLU A 185 7.12 -14.27 -13.76
CA GLU A 185 7.19 -15.18 -12.60
C GLU A 185 5.99 -15.00 -11.65
N TYR A 186 5.58 -13.76 -11.37
CA TYR A 186 4.34 -13.50 -10.61
C TYR A 186 3.11 -14.13 -11.27
N VAL A 187 2.98 -14.00 -12.60
CA VAL A 187 1.84 -14.58 -13.35
C VAL A 187 1.82 -16.10 -13.30
N LYS A 188 3.00 -16.73 -13.27
CA LYS A 188 3.16 -18.19 -13.31
C LYS A 188 3.28 -18.84 -11.93
N ALA A 189 3.32 -18.06 -10.86
CA ALA A 189 3.49 -18.56 -9.51
C ALA A 189 2.39 -19.56 -9.12
N ASP A 190 2.81 -20.63 -8.47
CA ASP A 190 1.97 -21.66 -7.86
C ASP A 190 2.51 -21.99 -6.44
N PRO A 191 1.74 -21.76 -5.36
CA PRO A 191 0.40 -21.16 -5.35
C PRO A 191 0.39 -19.72 -5.90
N PRO A 192 -0.76 -19.20 -6.36
CA PRO A 192 -0.84 -17.85 -6.91
C PRO A 192 -0.45 -16.78 -5.88
N MET A 193 0.38 -15.82 -6.31
CA MET A 193 0.64 -14.61 -5.54
C MET A 193 -0.53 -13.63 -5.70
N HIS A 194 -0.94 -12.98 -4.60
CA HIS A 194 -1.97 -11.95 -4.66
C HIS A 194 -1.33 -10.62 -5.13
N LEU A 195 -1.91 -10.00 -6.17
CA LEU A 195 -1.37 -8.77 -6.76
C LEU A 195 -2.31 -7.59 -6.49
N GLY A 196 -1.84 -6.63 -5.70
CA GLY A 196 -2.42 -5.31 -5.50
C GLY A 196 -1.64 -4.23 -6.25
N ILE A 197 -2.11 -2.98 -6.18
CA ILE A 197 -1.45 -1.85 -6.85
C ILE A 197 -0.73 -0.93 -5.86
N HIS A 198 0.40 -0.38 -6.29
CA HIS A 198 1.19 0.59 -5.54
C HIS A 198 1.48 1.85 -6.36
N THR A 199 0.45 2.34 -7.08
CA THR A 199 0.51 3.47 -8.04
C THR A 199 1.39 3.19 -9.26
N TRP A 200 1.46 4.13 -10.21
CA TRP A 200 2.28 3.98 -11.42
C TRP A 200 3.75 4.33 -11.16
N SER A 201 3.99 5.39 -10.38
CA SER A 201 5.33 5.99 -10.21
C SER A 201 5.76 6.19 -8.76
N HIS A 202 5.06 5.60 -7.78
CA HIS A 202 5.42 5.67 -6.36
C HIS A 202 5.66 7.10 -5.87
N THR A 203 4.64 7.93 -5.99
CA THR A 203 4.68 9.36 -5.64
C THR A 203 3.60 9.67 -4.62
N LEU A 204 3.82 10.69 -3.80
CA LEU A 204 2.86 11.16 -2.81
C LEU A 204 1.54 11.53 -3.49
N GLN A 205 0.44 10.96 -3.01
CA GLN A 205 -0.88 11.06 -3.64
C GLN A 205 -1.67 12.26 -3.13
N THR A 206 -1.55 12.64 -1.86
CA THR A 206 -2.35 13.75 -1.30
C THR A 206 -1.95 15.09 -1.90
N GLY A 207 -0.72 15.23 -2.42
CA GLY A 207 -0.26 16.42 -3.14
C GLY A 207 -0.71 16.53 -4.59
N LYS A 208 -1.39 15.51 -5.12
CA LYS A 208 -1.80 15.45 -6.54
C LYS A 208 -3.22 15.91 -6.78
N THR A 209 -3.49 16.29 -8.02
CA THR A 209 -4.85 16.52 -8.52
C THR A 209 -5.63 15.20 -8.62
N ASP A 210 -6.96 15.29 -8.60
CA ASP A 210 -7.84 14.11 -8.64
C ASP A 210 -7.59 13.22 -9.86
N LEU A 211 -7.28 13.82 -11.02
CA LEU A 211 -7.02 13.07 -12.26
C LEU A 211 -5.62 12.44 -12.31
N GLU A 212 -4.62 13.05 -11.67
CA GLU A 212 -3.30 12.42 -11.54
C GLU A 212 -3.36 11.18 -10.66
N ILE A 213 -4.11 11.24 -9.55
CA ILE A 213 -4.38 10.08 -8.68
C ILE A 213 -5.09 8.98 -9.47
N LEU A 214 -6.14 9.34 -10.22
CA LEU A 214 -6.87 8.39 -11.06
C LEU A 214 -5.95 7.72 -12.09
N GLY A 215 -5.03 8.48 -12.68
CA GLY A 215 -4.04 7.96 -13.63
C GLY A 215 -3.08 6.97 -13.00
N ASP A 216 -2.50 7.32 -11.86
CA ASP A 216 -1.56 6.47 -11.13
C ASP A 216 -2.16 5.12 -10.74
N LEU A 217 -3.38 5.13 -10.22
CA LEU A 217 -4.07 3.92 -9.81
C LEU A 217 -4.56 3.13 -11.04
N GLY A 218 -5.22 3.82 -11.97
CA GLY A 218 -5.86 3.20 -13.12
C GLY A 218 -4.86 2.53 -14.08
N TRP A 219 -3.71 3.14 -14.36
CA TRP A 219 -2.75 2.56 -15.28
C TRP A 219 -2.04 1.33 -14.72
N THR A 220 -1.72 1.32 -13.42
CA THR A 220 -1.18 0.13 -12.75
C THR A 220 -2.21 -1.00 -12.70
N MET A 221 -3.47 -0.65 -12.43
CA MET A 221 -4.58 -1.59 -12.47
C MET A 221 -4.78 -2.19 -13.88
N GLN A 222 -4.68 -1.36 -14.93
CA GLN A 222 -4.82 -1.77 -16.33
C GLN A 222 -3.70 -2.73 -16.76
N ILE A 223 -2.44 -2.45 -16.43
CA ILE A 223 -1.32 -3.32 -16.85
C ILE A 223 -1.39 -4.69 -16.16
N ILE A 224 -1.79 -4.74 -14.89
CA ILE A 224 -2.01 -6.02 -14.19
C ILE A 224 -3.16 -6.81 -14.84
N TYR A 225 -4.28 -6.14 -15.15
CA TYR A 225 -5.41 -6.78 -15.83
C TYR A 225 -5.05 -7.28 -17.23
N ASP A 226 -4.26 -6.53 -17.98
CA ASP A 226 -3.86 -6.93 -19.33
C ASP A 226 -3.00 -8.19 -19.32
N LEU A 227 -2.07 -8.29 -18.36
CA LEU A 227 -1.15 -9.42 -18.22
C LEU A 227 -1.79 -10.66 -17.59
N THR A 228 -2.77 -10.48 -16.70
CA THR A 228 -3.28 -11.59 -15.87
C THR A 228 -4.76 -11.92 -16.08
N GLY A 229 -5.52 -11.02 -16.70
CA GLY A 229 -6.99 -11.08 -16.74
C GLY A 229 -7.65 -10.82 -15.38
N SER A 230 -6.88 -10.44 -14.35
CA SER A 230 -7.38 -10.16 -13.00
C SER A 230 -7.54 -8.68 -12.79
N VAL A 231 -8.66 -8.25 -12.22
CA VAL A 231 -8.91 -6.83 -11.92
C VAL A 231 -8.56 -6.57 -10.44
N PRO A 232 -7.44 -5.89 -10.13
CA PRO A 232 -7.03 -5.63 -8.74
C PRO A 232 -8.16 -5.04 -7.89
N MET A 233 -8.31 -5.55 -6.67
CA MET A 233 -9.27 -5.02 -5.69
C MET A 233 -8.59 -4.21 -4.57
N TYR A 234 -7.26 -4.32 -4.43
CA TYR A 234 -6.53 -3.73 -3.31
C TYR A 234 -5.42 -2.82 -3.80
N TRP A 235 -5.17 -1.77 -3.03
CA TRP A 235 -4.06 -0.88 -3.25
C TRP A 235 -3.43 -0.44 -1.93
N ARG A 236 -2.18 -0.01 -2.00
CA ARG A 236 -1.48 0.63 -0.89
C ARG A 236 -0.88 1.96 -1.34
N PRO A 237 -1.06 3.05 -0.57
CA PRO A 237 -0.45 4.33 -0.88
C PRO A 237 1.07 4.31 -0.60
N PRO A 238 1.90 4.79 -1.55
CA PRO A 238 3.31 5.07 -1.30
C PRO A 238 3.50 5.89 -0.02
N GLU A 239 4.43 5.44 0.83
CA GLU A 239 4.77 6.10 2.10
C GLU A 239 3.61 6.27 3.11
N GLY A 240 2.47 5.61 2.88
CA GLY A 240 1.27 5.81 3.67
C GLY A 240 0.53 7.12 3.37
N ASP A 241 0.88 7.80 2.28
CA ASP A 241 0.35 9.10 1.91
C ASP A 241 -1.06 9.00 1.30
N VAL A 242 -2.06 9.08 2.18
CA VAL A 242 -3.48 8.97 1.82
C VAL A 242 -4.36 9.85 2.71
N ASP A 243 -5.39 10.43 2.10
CA ASP A 243 -6.47 11.20 2.73
C ASP A 243 -7.85 10.70 2.26
N ALA A 244 -8.94 11.27 2.79
CA ALA A 244 -10.29 10.86 2.40
C ALA A 244 -10.61 11.07 0.91
N ARG A 245 -9.98 12.05 0.25
CA ARG A 245 -10.16 12.32 -1.19
C ARG A 245 -9.47 11.26 -2.03
N VAL A 246 -8.22 10.92 -1.71
CA VAL A 246 -7.46 9.86 -2.37
C VAL A 246 -8.18 8.52 -2.20
N ARG A 247 -8.62 8.18 -0.98
CA ARG A 247 -9.44 6.97 -0.73
C ARG A 247 -10.69 6.96 -1.58
N ALA A 248 -11.44 8.06 -1.60
CA ALA A 248 -12.67 8.13 -2.38
C ALA A 248 -12.43 7.95 -3.88
N ILE A 249 -11.35 8.49 -4.46
CA ILE A 249 -11.01 8.26 -5.86
C ILE A 249 -10.72 6.77 -6.10
N ALA A 250 -9.88 6.16 -5.26
CA ALA A 250 -9.55 4.74 -5.36
C ALA A 250 -10.80 3.84 -5.26
N THR A 251 -11.62 4.06 -4.25
CA THR A 251 -12.77 3.21 -3.94
C THR A 251 -13.97 3.51 -4.86
N GLN A 252 -14.40 4.77 -4.99
CA GLN A 252 -15.64 5.11 -5.70
C GLN A 252 -15.49 5.04 -7.23
N VAL A 253 -14.31 5.37 -7.75
CA VAL A 253 -14.06 5.37 -9.21
C VAL A 253 -13.57 4.01 -9.68
N LEU A 254 -12.58 3.43 -8.99
CA LEU A 254 -11.89 2.21 -9.42
C LEU A 254 -12.24 0.96 -8.60
N GLY A 255 -13.04 1.05 -7.53
CA GLY A 255 -13.41 -0.12 -6.71
C GLY A 255 -12.26 -0.67 -5.86
N LEU A 256 -11.21 0.12 -5.64
CA LEU A 256 -10.03 -0.31 -4.90
C LEU A 256 -10.20 -0.05 -3.39
N GLN A 257 -9.85 -1.06 -2.60
CA GLN A 257 -9.78 -1.00 -1.15
C GLN A 257 -8.36 -0.66 -0.70
N THR A 258 -8.24 0.37 0.13
CA THR A 258 -6.96 0.78 0.73
C THR A 258 -6.53 -0.22 1.79
N VAL A 259 -5.26 -0.64 1.71
CA VAL A 259 -4.61 -1.53 2.66
C VAL A 259 -3.39 -0.85 3.27
N MET A 260 -3.38 -0.74 4.60
CA MET A 260 -2.27 -0.18 5.38
C MET A 260 -1.56 -1.30 6.16
N TRP A 261 -0.77 -0.94 7.16
CA TRP A 261 -0.03 -1.85 8.02
C TRP A 261 -0.04 -1.38 9.48
N ASN A 262 0.27 -2.29 10.39
CA ASN A 262 0.46 -1.99 11.81
C ASN A 262 1.77 -2.53 12.39
N LYS A 263 2.60 -3.16 11.56
CA LYS A 263 3.97 -3.58 11.88
C LYS A 263 4.90 -3.17 10.74
N ASP A 264 5.99 -2.52 11.10
CA ASP A 264 7.03 -2.02 10.20
C ASP A 264 8.37 -2.16 10.91
N ALA A 265 9.34 -2.77 10.24
CA ALA A 265 10.69 -3.01 10.76
C ALA A 265 11.74 -2.16 10.06
N ASP A 266 11.33 -1.15 9.28
CA ASP A 266 12.20 -0.31 8.47
C ASP A 266 13.08 -1.15 7.51
N ASP A 267 12.57 -2.22 6.92
CA ASP A 267 13.35 -3.10 6.03
C ASP A 267 13.74 -2.41 4.71
N TRP A 268 12.96 -1.40 4.30
CA TRP A 268 13.29 -0.47 3.22
C TRP A 268 14.64 0.22 3.43
N CYS A 269 15.08 0.43 4.68
CA CYS A 269 16.41 0.99 4.96
C CYS A 269 17.57 0.07 4.54
N LEU A 270 17.32 -1.23 4.36
CA LEU A 270 18.35 -2.20 4.00
C LEU A 270 18.84 -1.98 2.56
N ARG A 271 20.07 -2.40 2.29
CA ARG A 271 20.71 -2.25 0.97
C ARG A 271 21.09 -3.60 0.38
N GLN A 272 21.40 -3.60 -0.92
CA GLN A 272 21.99 -4.77 -1.59
C GLN A 272 23.34 -5.19 -0.97
N GLY A 273 23.58 -6.49 -0.85
CA GLY A 273 24.85 -7.08 -0.46
C GLY A 273 25.06 -7.11 1.06
N ASN A 274 26.28 -6.85 1.53
CA ASN A 274 26.70 -7.14 2.93
C ASN A 274 26.99 -5.91 3.80
N GLY A 275 26.16 -4.86 3.79
CA GLY A 275 26.35 -3.82 4.82
C GLY A 275 25.13 -2.98 5.22
N THR A 276 25.37 -2.03 6.12
CA THR A 276 24.43 -1.11 6.80
C THR A 276 23.62 -0.18 5.90
N ALA A 277 22.48 0.32 6.35
CA ALA A 277 21.60 1.18 5.54
C ALA A 277 22.29 2.28 4.69
N GLN A 278 21.79 2.51 3.48
CA GLN A 278 22.34 3.48 2.53
C GLN A 278 21.88 4.92 2.82
N LEU A 279 20.66 5.08 3.34
CA LEU A 279 20.09 6.41 3.61
C LEU A 279 20.59 6.95 4.94
N GLU A 280 20.96 8.23 4.96
CA GLU A 280 21.46 8.88 6.16
C GLU A 280 20.45 8.82 7.31
N THR A 281 19.16 9.01 6.99
CA THR A 281 18.01 8.86 7.90
C THR A 281 17.84 7.44 8.46
N CYS A 282 18.42 6.45 7.80
CA CYS A 282 18.39 5.05 8.18
C CYS A 282 19.67 4.59 8.89
N THR A 283 20.67 5.45 9.12
CA THR A 283 21.92 5.04 9.80
C THR A 283 21.74 4.72 11.28
N THR A 284 20.56 5.00 11.84
CA THR A 284 20.19 4.71 13.23
C THR A 284 18.81 4.04 13.32
N GLY A 285 18.51 3.38 14.44
CA GLY A 285 17.26 2.67 14.67
C GLY A 285 17.24 1.24 14.12
N VAL A 286 16.04 0.66 14.00
CA VAL A 286 15.83 -0.75 13.61
C VAL A 286 16.41 -1.05 12.22
N GLY A 287 16.07 -0.21 11.24
CA GLY A 287 16.49 -0.34 9.83
C GLY A 287 17.98 -0.17 9.55
N ALA A 288 18.79 0.24 10.53
CA ALA A 288 20.22 0.52 10.32
C ALA A 288 21.04 -0.71 9.92
N THR A 289 20.60 -1.91 10.33
CA THR A 289 21.30 -3.17 10.04
C THR A 289 20.31 -4.29 9.76
N LYS A 290 20.68 -5.23 8.88
CA LYS A 290 19.91 -6.46 8.64
C LYS A 290 19.55 -7.20 9.93
N GLN A 291 20.49 -7.29 10.87
CA GLN A 291 20.24 -7.96 12.15
C GLN A 291 19.25 -7.19 13.05
N GLY A 292 19.21 -5.86 12.95
CA GLY A 292 18.22 -5.02 13.62
C GLY A 292 16.81 -5.34 13.14
N VAL A 293 16.62 -5.28 11.82
CA VAL A 293 15.36 -5.65 11.15
C VAL A 293 14.93 -7.07 11.51
N ILE A 294 15.84 -8.05 11.40
CA ILE A 294 15.55 -9.46 11.78
C ILE A 294 15.06 -9.56 13.22
N ARG A 295 15.75 -8.91 14.18
CA ARG A 295 15.34 -8.95 15.59
C ARG A 295 13.96 -8.34 15.80
N GLU A 296 13.68 -7.20 15.18
CA GLU A 296 12.38 -6.54 15.28
C GLU A 296 11.27 -7.44 14.73
N MET A 297 11.39 -7.90 13.49
CA MET A 297 10.37 -8.74 12.86
C MET A 297 10.15 -10.05 13.62
N THR A 298 11.23 -10.71 14.07
CA THR A 298 11.12 -11.97 14.82
C THR A 298 10.55 -11.77 16.23
N SER A 299 10.68 -10.58 16.82
CA SER A 299 10.05 -10.27 18.11
C SER A 299 8.52 -10.33 18.03
N TRP A 300 7.93 -9.89 16.91
CA TRP A 300 6.49 -9.93 16.69
C TRP A 300 5.97 -11.36 16.61
N ALA A 301 6.77 -12.28 16.05
CA ALA A 301 6.42 -13.70 15.98
C ALA A 301 6.33 -14.36 17.36
N THR A 302 7.03 -13.82 18.37
CA THR A 302 7.03 -14.33 19.75
C THR A 302 6.02 -13.65 20.68
N ASP A 303 5.20 -12.73 20.16
CA ASP A 303 4.21 -12.01 20.96
C ASP A 303 3.11 -12.93 21.49
N SER A 304 2.96 -12.98 22.81
CA SER A 304 1.96 -13.80 23.51
C SER A 304 0.53 -13.24 23.46
N ASN A 305 0.34 -11.95 23.15
CA ASN A 305 -0.98 -11.35 23.03
C ASN A 305 -1.74 -11.83 21.80
N ARG A 306 -1.03 -12.37 20.79
CA ARG A 306 -1.59 -12.97 19.57
C ARG A 306 -2.51 -12.04 18.77
N THR A 307 -2.40 -10.73 18.97
CA THR A 307 -3.07 -9.72 18.15
C THR A 307 -2.61 -9.86 16.71
N GLY A 308 -3.55 -9.97 15.77
CA GLY A 308 -3.23 -10.10 14.37
C GLY A 308 -2.58 -8.85 13.79
N PHE A 309 -1.82 -8.98 12.71
CA PHE A 309 -1.19 -7.83 12.09
C PHE A 309 -0.90 -8.02 10.59
N ILE A 310 -0.71 -6.89 9.92
CA ILE A 310 -0.25 -6.79 8.55
C ILE A 310 1.17 -6.21 8.60
N SER A 311 2.17 -6.97 8.12
CA SER A 311 3.56 -6.51 8.05
C SER A 311 3.81 -5.75 6.75
N LEU A 312 4.38 -4.54 6.86
CA LEU A 312 4.98 -3.83 5.75
C LEU A 312 6.39 -4.37 5.51
N GLU A 313 6.65 -4.82 4.29
CA GLU A 313 7.93 -5.37 3.85
C GLU A 313 8.18 -4.94 2.39
N HIS A 314 9.43 -5.00 1.94
CA HIS A 314 9.83 -4.55 0.62
C HIS A 314 10.70 -5.60 -0.06
N GLU A 315 10.38 -5.92 -1.31
CA GLU A 315 11.15 -6.88 -2.11
C GLU A 315 12.30 -6.22 -2.88
N THR A 316 12.83 -5.13 -2.35
CA THR A 316 13.78 -4.25 -3.05
C THR A 316 15.23 -4.67 -2.88
N THR A 317 15.56 -5.47 -1.86
CA THR A 317 16.94 -5.90 -1.57
C THR A 317 17.08 -7.35 -1.15
N ASP A 318 18.24 -7.94 -1.44
CA ASP A 318 18.62 -9.28 -0.94
C ASP A 318 18.58 -9.35 0.59
N GLN A 319 19.00 -8.28 1.28
CA GLN A 319 18.93 -8.19 2.72
C GLN A 319 17.50 -8.16 3.26
N ALA A 320 16.58 -7.44 2.61
CA ALA A 320 15.17 -7.43 2.99
C ALA A 320 14.54 -8.83 2.81
N ILE A 321 14.83 -9.50 1.69
CA ILE A 321 14.39 -10.89 1.47
C ILE A 321 14.98 -11.85 2.52
N ASP A 322 16.27 -11.73 2.85
CA ASP A 322 16.90 -12.51 3.92
C ASP A 322 16.25 -12.28 5.30
N ALA A 323 15.90 -11.01 5.58
CA ALA A 323 15.23 -10.65 6.81
C ALA A 323 13.83 -11.28 6.87
N PHE A 324 13.05 -11.15 5.80
CA PHE A 324 11.76 -11.82 5.64
C PHE A 324 11.88 -13.35 5.83
N LYS A 325 12.84 -14.01 5.19
CA LYS A 325 13.04 -15.47 5.34
C LYS A 325 13.29 -15.89 6.79
N SER A 326 13.92 -15.03 7.59
CA SER A 326 14.15 -15.29 9.02
C SER A 326 12.89 -15.07 9.84
N TYR A 327 12.19 -13.97 9.57
CA TYR A 327 10.89 -13.64 10.14
C TYR A 327 9.82 -14.72 9.84
N HIS A 328 9.65 -15.12 8.59
CA HIS A 328 8.71 -16.15 8.16
C HIS A 328 8.97 -17.50 8.85
N ARG A 329 10.24 -17.90 9.02
CA ARG A 329 10.58 -19.10 9.82
C ARG A 329 10.16 -18.95 11.28
N ALA A 330 10.33 -17.78 11.88
CA ALA A 330 9.90 -17.52 13.25
C ALA A 330 8.36 -17.54 13.38
N LEU A 331 7.61 -16.99 12.42
CA LEU A 331 6.15 -17.08 12.39
C LEU A 331 5.68 -18.54 12.39
N LYS A 332 6.26 -19.37 11.52
CA LYS A 332 5.95 -20.81 11.43
C LYS A 332 6.30 -21.55 12.72
N ALA A 333 7.47 -21.27 13.30
CA ALA A 333 7.90 -21.88 14.57
C ALA A 333 6.97 -21.52 15.74
N ASN A 334 6.30 -20.37 15.68
CA ASN A 334 5.35 -19.91 16.69
C ASN A 334 3.87 -20.12 16.28
N ASN A 335 3.61 -20.99 15.30
CA ASN A 335 2.26 -21.39 14.87
C ASN A 335 1.33 -20.19 14.55
N TRP A 336 1.86 -19.17 13.88
CA TRP A 336 1.01 -18.12 13.29
C TRP A 336 0.34 -18.64 12.02
N ASN A 337 -0.89 -18.20 11.77
CA ASN A 337 -1.54 -18.42 10.48
C ASN A 337 -1.13 -17.30 9.53
N VAL A 338 -0.32 -17.62 8.52
CA VAL A 338 0.29 -16.64 7.62
C VAL A 338 -0.39 -16.72 6.25
N GLY A 339 -0.74 -15.57 5.66
CA GLY A 339 -1.37 -15.54 4.34
C GLY A 339 -1.39 -14.17 3.69
N ALA A 340 -2.07 -14.09 2.54
CA ALA A 340 -2.34 -12.82 1.87
C ALA A 340 -3.52 -12.08 2.55
N VAL A 341 -3.53 -10.76 2.46
CA VAL A 341 -4.59 -9.89 3.02
C VAL A 341 -6.01 -10.40 2.69
N PRO A 342 -6.40 -10.61 1.42
CA PRO A 342 -7.75 -11.09 1.10
C PRO A 342 -8.08 -12.47 1.70
N GLU A 343 -7.12 -13.41 1.75
CA GLU A 343 -7.37 -14.74 2.33
C GLU A 343 -7.76 -14.65 3.80
N LEU A 344 -7.01 -13.83 4.54
CA LEU A 344 -7.18 -13.68 5.98
C LEU A 344 -8.42 -12.84 6.32
N GLN A 345 -8.85 -11.96 5.41
CA GLN A 345 -10.11 -11.23 5.53
C GLN A 345 -11.33 -12.02 5.01
N GLY A 346 -11.10 -13.07 4.21
CA GLY A 346 -12.19 -13.85 3.60
C GLY A 346 -12.82 -13.14 2.41
N LEU A 347 -12.02 -12.30 1.75
CA LEU A 347 -12.41 -11.46 0.63
C LEU A 347 -11.86 -12.05 -0.68
N PRO A 348 -12.50 -11.79 -1.84
CA PRO A 348 -11.91 -12.14 -3.12
C PRO A 348 -10.58 -11.41 -3.36
N TYR A 349 -9.70 -11.99 -4.18
CA TYR A 349 -8.45 -11.35 -4.59
C TYR A 349 -8.70 -10.19 -5.56
N TYR A 350 -9.71 -10.35 -6.42
CA TYR A 350 -9.92 -9.48 -7.57
C TYR A 350 -11.39 -9.13 -7.72
N GLN A 351 -11.67 -7.97 -8.34
CA GLN A 351 -13.05 -7.48 -8.53
C GLN A 351 -13.86 -8.37 -9.47
N ASN A 352 -13.21 -8.99 -10.45
CA ASN A 352 -13.82 -9.96 -11.34
C ASN A 352 -13.78 -11.39 -10.77
N GLN A 353 -13.71 -11.54 -9.45
CA GLN A 353 -13.78 -12.83 -8.76
C GLN A 353 -14.80 -12.70 -7.62
N TRP A 354 -15.74 -13.65 -7.52
CA TRP A 354 -16.81 -13.58 -6.51
C TRP A 354 -16.32 -13.90 -5.10
N ASN A 355 -15.48 -14.91 -4.97
CA ASN A 355 -14.80 -15.30 -3.73
C ASN A 355 -13.47 -16.03 -4.05
N LEU A 356 -12.69 -16.38 -3.03
CA LEU A 356 -11.39 -17.05 -3.14
C LEU A 356 -11.39 -18.33 -4.00
N THR A 357 -12.54 -19.02 -4.08
CA THR A 357 -12.68 -20.31 -4.79
C THR A 357 -13.31 -20.17 -6.17
N SER A 358 -14.00 -19.06 -6.44
CA SER A 358 -14.66 -18.81 -7.72
C SER A 358 -13.63 -18.54 -8.82
N LYS A 359 -13.99 -18.91 -10.05
CA LYS A 359 -13.21 -18.54 -11.23
C LYS A 359 -13.34 -17.04 -11.49
N LYS A 360 -12.29 -16.45 -12.06
CA LYS A 360 -12.32 -15.08 -12.56
C LYS A 360 -13.30 -14.98 -13.73
N GLU A 361 -14.18 -13.99 -13.69
CA GLU A 361 -15.11 -13.67 -14.76
C GLU A 361 -14.41 -12.82 -15.82
N PRO A 362 -14.63 -13.11 -17.11
CA PRO A 362 -14.23 -12.20 -18.17
C PRO A 362 -14.95 -10.86 -18.02
N VAL A 363 -14.20 -9.77 -18.10
CA VAL A 363 -14.72 -8.40 -18.14
C VAL A 363 -13.97 -7.64 -19.22
N ASP A 364 -14.60 -6.62 -19.79
CA ASP A 364 -14.02 -5.82 -20.88
C ASP A 364 -13.35 -4.51 -20.37
N SER A 365 -13.42 -4.25 -19.07
CA SER A 365 -12.90 -3.03 -18.44
C SER A 365 -12.43 -3.28 -17.02
N ILE A 366 -11.49 -2.45 -16.55
CA ILE A 366 -11.09 -2.40 -15.13
C ILE A 366 -12.10 -1.63 -14.26
N LEU A 367 -13.04 -0.90 -14.86
CA LEU A 367 -14.02 -0.15 -14.07
C LEU A 367 -14.95 -1.11 -13.32
N PRO A 368 -15.23 -0.83 -12.03
CA PRO A 368 -16.03 -1.71 -11.20
C PRO A 368 -17.46 -1.81 -11.74
N THR A 369 -17.97 -3.05 -11.80
CA THR A 369 -19.36 -3.37 -12.13
C THR A 369 -20.22 -3.63 -10.89
N ARG A 370 -19.60 -3.60 -9.71
CA ARG A 370 -20.20 -3.86 -8.40
C ARG A 370 -19.91 -2.68 -7.48
N GLU A 371 -20.72 -2.55 -6.44
CA GLU A 371 -20.43 -1.60 -5.36
C GLU A 371 -19.12 -1.98 -4.66
N PRO A 372 -18.31 -1.02 -4.19
CA PRO A 372 -17.09 -1.32 -3.44
C PRO A 372 -17.41 -2.03 -2.11
N ILE A 373 -16.44 -2.80 -1.59
CA ILE A 373 -16.54 -3.30 -0.22
C ILE A 373 -16.48 -2.13 0.77
N ASN A 374 -17.26 -2.20 1.84
CA ASN A 374 -17.28 -1.17 2.86
C ASN A 374 -16.56 -1.68 4.12
N VAL A 375 -15.38 -1.14 4.39
CA VAL A 375 -14.60 -1.48 5.59
C VAL A 375 -14.97 -0.50 6.71
N VAL A 376 -15.77 -0.98 7.67
CA VAL A 376 -16.14 -0.16 8.84
C VAL A 376 -15.07 -0.27 9.92
N HIS A 377 -14.61 -1.49 10.20
CA HIS A 377 -13.56 -1.80 11.17
C HIS A 377 -12.75 -2.99 10.70
N SER A 378 -11.47 -2.80 10.36
CA SER A 378 -10.62 -3.92 9.94
C SER A 378 -10.14 -4.80 11.09
N ASP A 379 -10.26 -4.33 12.33
CA ASP A 379 -9.95 -5.06 13.56
C ASP A 379 -11.13 -5.92 14.06
N ALA A 380 -12.29 -5.83 13.42
CA ALA A 380 -13.45 -6.55 13.84
C ALA A 380 -13.33 -8.06 13.54
N PRO A 381 -13.76 -8.93 14.47
CA PRO A 381 -13.78 -10.37 14.23
C PRO A 381 -14.61 -10.72 12.97
N ARG A 382 -14.13 -11.68 12.18
CA ARG A 382 -14.83 -12.14 10.96
C ARG A 382 -16.27 -12.53 11.29
N GLY A 383 -17.21 -12.05 10.48
CA GLY A 383 -18.64 -12.32 10.65
C GLY A 383 -19.34 -11.51 11.74
N SER A 384 -18.64 -10.64 12.46
CA SER A 384 -19.29 -9.68 13.35
C SER A 384 -19.99 -8.57 12.56
N SER A 385 -20.96 -7.90 13.18
CA SER A 385 -21.66 -6.75 12.60
C SER A 385 -20.76 -5.52 12.34
N ARG A 386 -19.48 -5.60 12.74
CA ARG A 386 -18.46 -4.56 12.56
C ARG A 386 -17.42 -4.95 11.51
N ALA A 387 -17.41 -6.21 11.04
CA ALA A 387 -16.51 -6.67 10.00
C ALA A 387 -16.77 -5.92 8.67
N PRO A 388 -15.82 -5.92 7.73
CA PRO A 388 -16.06 -5.41 6.38
C PRO A 388 -17.36 -5.96 5.80
N ASP A 389 -18.24 -5.07 5.34
CA ASP A 389 -19.45 -5.47 4.63
C ASP A 389 -19.04 -5.96 3.25
N THR A 390 -19.21 -7.26 3.06
CA THR A 390 -18.84 -7.97 1.84
C THR A 390 -19.97 -7.97 0.80
N GLY A 391 -21.18 -7.51 1.17
CA GLY A 391 -22.29 -7.19 0.26
C GLY A 391 -22.41 -8.10 -0.97
N ALA A 392 -22.33 -7.51 -2.16
CA ALA A 392 -22.44 -8.20 -3.45
C ALA A 392 -21.33 -9.25 -3.74
N PHE A 393 -20.28 -9.32 -2.92
CA PHE A 393 -19.19 -10.29 -3.01
C PHE A 393 -19.36 -11.44 -1.99
N ALA A 394 -20.36 -11.37 -1.11
CA ALA A 394 -20.57 -12.35 -0.05
C ALA A 394 -21.25 -13.62 -0.59
N ASN A 395 -20.45 -14.63 -0.93
CA ASN A 395 -20.82 -16.04 -0.76
C ASN A 395 -19.76 -16.71 0.12
N LEU A 396 -20.10 -16.85 1.40
CA LEU A 396 -19.21 -17.26 2.50
C LEU A 396 -19.14 -18.79 2.68
N ASP A 397 -19.22 -19.59 1.61
CA ASP A 397 -19.04 -21.04 1.66
C ASP A 397 -17.62 -21.51 1.31
N GLY A 398 -16.70 -20.58 1.03
CA GLY A 398 -15.30 -20.85 0.65
C GLY A 398 -14.24 -20.43 1.67
N SER A 399 -14.56 -20.39 2.98
CA SER A 399 -13.56 -20.10 4.01
C SER A 399 -12.42 -21.12 3.91
N GLY A 400 -11.20 -20.66 3.62
CA GLY A 400 -9.96 -21.43 3.56
C GLY A 400 -9.52 -22.07 4.88
N ALA A 401 -10.44 -22.66 5.63
CA ALA A 401 -10.13 -23.68 6.62
C ALA A 401 -9.80 -24.96 5.85
N SER A 402 -8.54 -25.37 5.95
CA SER A 402 -8.11 -26.70 5.56
C SER A 402 -9.09 -27.76 6.11
N ALA A 403 -9.62 -28.57 5.21
CA ALA A 403 -10.30 -29.80 5.57
C ALA A 403 -9.29 -30.74 6.24
N GLN A 404 -9.32 -30.84 7.57
CA GLN A 404 -9.20 -32.08 8.37
C GLN A 404 -8.90 -31.75 9.84
N ALA A 405 -9.96 -31.73 10.66
CA ALA A 405 -9.96 -32.31 11.99
C ALA A 405 -11.40 -32.69 12.35
N SER A 406 -11.74 -33.94 12.11
CA SER A 406 -13.02 -34.56 12.43
C SER A 406 -13.13 -34.79 13.95
N SER A 407 -14.25 -34.47 14.57
CA SER A 407 -15.19 -35.47 15.14
C SER A 407 -16.13 -34.88 16.22
N ALA A 408 -17.37 -35.38 16.16
CA ALA A 408 -18.34 -35.49 17.24
C ALA A 408 -19.00 -34.21 17.81
N ALA A 409 -20.17 -33.89 17.25
CA ALA A 409 -21.41 -33.91 18.03
C ALA A 409 -22.61 -34.04 17.07
N ALA A 410 -23.13 -35.25 16.95
CA ALA A 410 -24.50 -35.47 16.49
C ALA A 410 -25.46 -34.98 17.59
N SER A 411 -26.50 -34.24 17.22
CA SER A 411 -27.90 -34.68 17.24
C SER A 411 -28.92 -33.57 17.51
N ALA A 412 -30.00 -33.67 16.73
CA ALA A 412 -31.40 -33.31 17.00
C ALA A 412 -31.85 -31.82 16.99
N SER A 413 -32.61 -31.46 15.96
CA SER A 413 -34.08 -31.19 16.02
C SER A 413 -34.55 -30.54 14.69
N THR A 414 -35.36 -31.23 13.87
CA THR A 414 -36.82 -30.97 13.64
C THR A 414 -37.16 -29.48 13.48
N GLY A 415 -37.79 -28.94 12.43
CA GLY A 415 -38.74 -29.43 11.43
C GLY A 415 -39.76 -28.29 11.14
N SER A 416 -40.44 -28.37 9.99
CA SER A 416 -41.49 -27.49 9.42
C SER A 416 -40.99 -26.31 8.54
N THR A 417 -41.32 -26.16 7.24
CA THR A 417 -42.57 -26.14 6.43
C THR A 417 -43.49 -24.94 6.63
N GLY A 418 -43.72 -24.18 5.54
CA GLY A 418 -44.82 -23.22 5.34
C GLY A 418 -44.33 -21.88 4.79
N SER A 419 -44.29 -21.62 3.48
CA SER A 419 -45.38 -21.30 2.53
C SER A 419 -45.60 -19.79 2.30
N SER A 420 -45.32 -19.37 1.06
CA SER A 420 -46.11 -18.50 0.16
C SER A 420 -46.68 -17.14 0.59
N GLY A 421 -46.49 -16.15 -0.30
CA GLY A 421 -47.37 -14.97 -0.51
C GLY A 421 -46.59 -13.79 -1.10
N SER A 422 -46.33 -13.70 -2.42
CA SER A 422 -47.18 -13.16 -3.50
C SER A 422 -47.39 -11.63 -3.53
N SER A 423 -46.95 -11.06 -4.66
CA SER A 423 -47.61 -10.06 -5.53
C SER A 423 -47.44 -8.54 -5.32
N GLY A 424 -47.23 -7.85 -6.46
CA GLY A 424 -47.71 -6.50 -6.79
C GLY A 424 -46.60 -5.44 -6.96
N SER A 425 -45.94 -5.28 -8.12
CA SER A 425 -46.37 -4.64 -9.38
C SER A 425 -46.44 -3.09 -9.40
N SER A 426 -45.50 -2.49 -10.15
CA SER A 426 -45.67 -1.50 -11.24
C SER A 426 -46.21 -0.08 -11.00
N GLY A 427 -45.52 0.90 -11.61
CA GLY A 427 -46.09 2.16 -12.12
C GLY A 427 -45.07 3.32 -12.13
N SER A 428 -44.30 3.53 -13.21
CA SER A 428 -44.60 4.47 -14.32
C SER A 428 -44.63 5.95 -13.88
N SER A 429 -43.59 6.73 -14.15
CA SER A 429 -43.33 7.53 -15.38
C SER A 429 -44.02 8.90 -15.41
N GLY A 430 -43.22 9.94 -15.67
CA GLY A 430 -43.65 11.32 -15.88
C GLY A 430 -42.52 12.14 -16.50
N SER A 431 -42.69 12.51 -17.77
CA SER A 431 -41.71 13.10 -18.68
C SER A 431 -41.82 14.64 -18.77
N LYS A 432 -40.87 15.22 -19.53
CA LYS A 432 -40.90 16.52 -20.26
C LYS A 432 -40.53 17.78 -19.45
N ALA A 433 -39.87 18.81 -19.99
CA ALA A 433 -39.18 19.02 -21.27
C ALA A 433 -38.37 20.35 -21.21
N SER A 434 -37.29 20.40 -22.01
CA SER A 434 -36.79 21.51 -22.85
C SER A 434 -36.80 22.98 -22.39
N SER A 435 -35.64 23.64 -22.50
CA SER A 435 -35.48 24.80 -23.40
C SER A 435 -34.00 25.16 -23.65
N SER A 436 -33.73 25.43 -24.92
CA SER A 436 -32.52 25.93 -25.57
C SER A 436 -32.12 27.36 -25.18
N GLY A 437 -30.83 27.68 -25.29
CA GLY A 437 -30.29 29.04 -25.37
C GLY A 437 -28.92 29.04 -26.04
N SER A 438 -28.82 29.75 -27.16
CA SER A 438 -27.70 29.73 -28.11
C SER A 438 -26.64 30.82 -27.86
N SER A 439 -25.46 30.57 -28.43
CA SER A 439 -24.51 31.49 -29.10
C SER A 439 -23.76 32.57 -28.32
N GLY A 440 -22.44 32.60 -28.53
CA GLY A 440 -21.55 33.71 -28.20
C GLY A 440 -20.09 33.39 -28.51
N SER A 441 -19.71 33.50 -29.78
CA SER A 441 -18.33 33.43 -30.28
C SER A 441 -17.65 34.81 -30.20
N SER A 442 -16.39 34.85 -29.78
CA SER A 442 -15.43 35.88 -30.24
C SER A 442 -13.98 35.44 -30.03
N SER A 443 -13.30 35.32 -31.15
CA SER A 443 -11.86 35.27 -31.36
C SER A 443 -11.15 36.56 -30.92
N GLY A 444 -9.93 36.43 -30.39
CA GLY A 444 -9.00 37.54 -30.21
C GLY A 444 -7.57 37.04 -30.35
N SER A 445 -7.00 37.22 -31.54
CA SER A 445 -5.59 36.99 -31.86
C SER A 445 -4.83 38.29 -31.67
N SER A 446 -3.66 38.27 -31.02
CA SER A 446 -2.58 39.23 -31.31
C SER A 446 -1.22 38.68 -30.87
N SER A 447 -0.29 38.85 -31.78
CA SER A 447 1.06 38.31 -31.86
C SER A 447 2.13 39.19 -31.22
N SER A 448 3.31 38.55 -31.05
CA SER A 448 4.68 39.10 -31.18
C SER A 448 5.17 40.16 -30.19
N THR A 449 6.27 39.85 -29.48
CA THR A 449 7.60 40.34 -29.87
C THR A 449 8.72 39.70 -29.04
N SER A 450 9.81 39.42 -29.75
CA SER A 450 11.13 38.97 -29.31
C SER A 450 12.01 40.13 -28.83
N SER A 451 12.91 39.87 -27.87
CA SER A 451 14.24 40.50 -27.87
C SER A 451 15.25 39.71 -27.04
N GLN A 452 16.42 39.52 -27.65
CA GLN A 452 17.61 38.82 -27.19
C GLN A 452 18.50 39.67 -26.25
N SER A 453 19.52 38.98 -25.72
CA SER A 453 20.89 39.44 -25.39
C SER A 453 21.09 40.03 -23.98
N SER A 454 22.20 39.84 -23.26
CA SER A 454 23.42 39.02 -23.37
C SER A 454 24.33 39.35 -22.18
N LYS A 455 25.13 38.38 -21.68
CA LYS A 455 26.56 38.47 -21.18
C LYS A 455 26.88 39.51 -20.06
N SER A 456 27.79 39.38 -19.09
CA SER A 456 28.99 38.55 -18.83
C SER A 456 29.60 38.95 -17.47
N GLY A 457 30.48 38.10 -16.90
CA GLY A 457 31.56 38.44 -15.94
C GLY A 457 31.51 37.61 -14.64
N ALA A 458 32.34 36.58 -14.38
CA ALA A 458 33.81 36.54 -14.17
C ALA A 458 34.27 37.55 -13.10
N SER A 459 35.04 37.28 -12.05
CA SER A 459 35.79 36.13 -11.50
C SER A 459 36.25 36.56 -10.08
N ASN A 460 36.48 35.63 -9.15
CA ASN A 460 37.77 35.47 -8.44
C ASN A 460 37.69 34.51 -7.25
N LEU A 461 38.68 33.60 -7.25
CA LEU A 461 39.15 32.77 -6.14
C LEU A 461 39.73 33.62 -5.00
N ILE A 462 39.74 33.08 -3.77
CA ILE A 462 40.91 32.99 -2.89
C ILE A 462 40.62 31.95 -1.79
N ALA A 463 41.63 31.12 -1.52
CA ALA A 463 41.71 30.07 -0.52
C ALA A 463 41.91 30.59 0.91
N GLY A 464 41.66 29.75 1.91
CA GLY A 464 42.11 30.00 3.28
C GLY A 464 41.65 28.94 4.28
N ALA A 465 42.61 28.16 4.79
CA ALA A 465 42.42 26.97 5.59
C ALA A 465 42.22 27.24 7.10
N SER A 466 41.57 26.27 7.75
CA SER A 466 41.77 25.69 9.09
C SER A 466 42.42 26.50 10.22
N THR A 467 41.78 26.47 11.40
CA THR A 467 42.46 26.22 12.69
C THR A 467 41.45 25.66 13.71
N VAL A 468 41.63 24.38 14.04
CA VAL A 468 41.06 23.72 15.22
C VAL A 468 42.07 23.89 16.36
N ALA A 469 41.64 24.43 17.49
CA ALA A 469 42.45 24.52 18.69
C ALA A 469 42.12 23.37 19.65
N PHE A 470 43.21 22.81 20.20
CA PHE A 470 43.31 21.67 21.10
C PHE A 470 42.67 21.90 22.47
N GLY A 471 42.18 20.81 23.06
CA GLY A 471 41.96 20.65 24.49
C GLY A 471 42.11 19.17 24.86
N ALA A 472 43.33 18.77 25.18
CA ALA A 472 43.69 17.43 25.64
C ALA A 472 43.51 17.31 27.16
N VAL A 473 42.91 16.21 27.64
CA VAL A 473 43.32 15.56 28.90
C VAL A 473 43.27 14.05 28.67
N ALA A 474 44.38 13.40 28.99
CA ALA A 474 44.67 12.01 28.79
C ALA A 474 44.43 11.18 30.06
N ALA A 475 44.40 9.86 29.84
CA ALA A 475 44.86 8.80 30.75
C ALA A 475 43.97 8.50 31.98
N ALA A 476 43.78 7.27 32.47
CA ALA A 476 44.28 5.96 32.09
C ALA A 476 43.61 4.90 32.98
N VAL A 477 43.36 3.71 32.40
CA VAL A 477 43.77 2.38 32.89
C VAL A 477 43.06 1.72 34.11
N ALA A 478 42.63 0.48 33.82
CA ALA A 478 42.69 -0.76 34.61
C ALA A 478 41.54 -1.22 35.55
N LEU A 479 41.04 -2.40 35.14
CA LEU A 479 40.86 -3.67 35.86
C LEU A 479 39.81 -3.83 36.97
N LEU A 480 39.15 -5.00 36.85
CA LEU A 480 38.58 -5.90 37.88
C LEU A 480 37.28 -5.45 38.55
N LEU A 481 36.16 -5.98 38.05
CA LEU A 481 35.46 -7.16 38.61
C LEU A 481 34.37 -7.64 37.65
#